data_AF-A0A2U1T4M3-F1
#
_entry.id   AF-A0A2U1T4M3-F1
#
_cell.length_a   1.000
_cell.length_b   1.000
_cell.length_c   1.000
_cell.angle_alpha   90.00
_cell.angle_beta   90.00
_cell.angle_gamma   90.00
#
_symmetry.space_group_name_H-M   'P 1'
#
loop_
_entity.id
_entity.type
_entity.pdbx_description
1 polymer ?
#
loop_
_entity_poly.entity_id
_entity_poly.type
_entity_poly.pdbx_seq_one_letter_code
_entity_poly.pdbx_strand_id
1 'polypeptide(L)'
;MILYRRREEFNYFLAKAVQACSGYASLSQVPLEKTSYTGRIKLLPDTAWAPFVLEKRLREVDGIGAVRASKLIARKLPHIYPIYDERVTALTGAGEQYLRPLHIALVEDPGIEQTLKALREAVGLRESISALRVFDVLAWMEQTDLLRGSER
;
A
#
# COMPACT_ATOMS: atom_id res chain seq x y z
N MET A 1 -5.42 4.36 31.07
CA MET A 1 -4.23 5.23 30.93
C MET A 1 -3.22 4.74 29.87
N ILE A 2 -2.84 3.44 29.83
CA ILE A 2 -1.93 2.89 28.80
C ILE A 2 -2.52 2.88 27.38
N LEU A 3 -3.80 2.53 27.23
CA LEU A 3 -4.49 2.52 25.93
C LEU A 3 -4.63 3.92 25.29
N TYR A 4 -4.75 4.96 26.12
CA TYR A 4 -4.89 6.34 25.65
C TYR A 4 -3.55 6.87 25.09
N ARG A 5 -2.43 6.59 25.77
CA ARG A 5 -1.09 7.00 25.32
C ARG A 5 -0.71 6.35 23.98
N ARG A 6 -1.04 5.06 23.77
CA ARG A 6 -0.84 4.40 22.46
C ARG A 6 -1.68 5.03 21.35
N ARG A 7 -2.88 5.53 21.65
CA ARG A 7 -3.74 6.19 20.65
C ARG A 7 -3.13 7.51 20.16
N GLU A 8 -2.60 8.34 21.06
CA GLU A 8 -1.96 9.60 20.69
C GLU A 8 -0.70 9.38 19.85
N GLU A 9 0.10 8.37 20.21
CA GLU A 9 1.27 7.96 19.46
C GLU A 9 0.91 7.51 18.02
N PHE A 10 -0.09 6.65 17.86
CA PHE A 10 -0.53 6.24 16.51
C PHE A 10 -1.12 7.39 15.71
N ASN A 11 -1.89 8.28 16.36
CA ASN A 11 -2.40 9.48 15.70
C ASN A 11 -1.27 10.40 15.23
N TYR A 12 -0.19 10.52 16.01
CA TYR A 12 1.00 11.26 15.63
C TYR A 12 1.65 10.67 14.36
N PHE A 13 1.93 9.36 14.35
CA PHE A 13 2.53 8.71 13.18
C PHE A 13 1.61 8.73 11.97
N LEU A 14 0.30 8.57 12.16
CA LEU A 14 -0.69 8.69 11.10
C LEU A 14 -0.71 10.10 10.51
N ALA A 15 -0.73 11.14 11.34
CA ALA A 15 -0.71 12.53 10.89
C ALA A 15 0.56 12.83 10.09
N LYS A 16 1.72 12.32 10.53
CA LYS A 16 2.99 12.44 9.80
C LYS A 16 2.95 11.72 8.46
N ALA A 17 2.39 10.52 8.39
CA ALA A 17 2.24 9.79 7.14
C ALA A 17 1.31 10.53 6.15
N VAL A 18 0.18 11.06 6.62
CA VAL A 18 -0.74 11.87 5.80
C VAL A 18 -0.07 13.14 5.32
N GLN A 19 0.62 13.88 6.20
CA GLN A 19 1.34 15.09 5.85
C GLN A 19 2.46 14.83 4.81
N ALA A 20 3.20 13.73 4.97
CA ALA A 20 4.27 13.36 4.02
C ALA A 20 3.74 13.01 2.62
N CYS A 21 2.44 12.75 2.49
CA CYS A 21 1.80 12.37 1.24
C CYS A 21 0.85 13.42 0.67
N SER A 22 0.60 14.54 1.36
CA SER A 22 -0.44 15.50 0.98
C SER A 22 -0.18 16.23 -0.34
N GLY A 23 1.06 16.21 -0.83
CA GLY A 23 1.45 16.81 -2.12
C GLY A 23 1.36 15.86 -3.31
N TYR A 24 0.96 14.60 -3.12
CA TYR A 24 0.92 13.58 -4.17
C TYR A 24 -0.52 13.11 -4.39
N ALA A 25 -0.99 13.17 -5.63
CA ALA A 25 -2.31 12.69 -6.02
C ALA A 25 -2.33 11.18 -6.29
N SER A 26 -1.17 10.58 -6.56
CA SER A 26 -1.00 9.16 -6.86
C SER A 26 0.38 8.66 -6.43
N LEU A 27 0.53 7.33 -6.30
CA LEU A 27 1.81 6.70 -5.97
C LEU A 27 2.88 7.05 -7.01
N SER A 28 2.56 7.11 -8.30
CA SER A 28 3.48 7.48 -9.39
C SER A 28 4.09 8.89 -9.24
N GLN A 29 3.48 9.78 -8.45
CA GLN A 29 4.01 11.11 -8.17
C GLN A 29 4.93 11.17 -6.95
N VAL A 30 4.99 10.09 -6.15
CA VAL A 30 5.91 10.01 -5.03
C VAL A 30 7.33 9.86 -5.58
N PRO A 31 8.32 10.62 -5.08
CA PRO A 31 9.70 10.43 -5.53
C PRO A 31 10.21 9.02 -5.19
N LEU A 32 10.82 8.33 -6.16
CA LEU A 32 11.29 6.94 -6.02
C LEU A 32 12.26 6.73 -4.84
N GLU A 33 13.03 7.76 -4.47
CA GLU A 33 13.93 7.70 -3.32
C GLU A 33 13.20 7.50 -1.99
N LYS A 34 11.93 7.95 -1.88
CA LYS A 34 11.12 7.78 -0.67
C LYS A 34 10.77 6.32 -0.40
N THR A 35 10.63 5.54 -1.46
CA THR A 35 10.29 4.11 -1.39
C THR A 35 11.52 3.23 -1.58
N SER A 36 12.72 3.80 -1.48
CA SER A 36 13.96 3.11 -1.83
C SER A 36 14.48 2.11 -0.79
N TYR A 37 13.84 2.05 0.38
CA TYR A 37 14.23 1.09 1.41
C TYR A 37 13.87 -0.34 0.98
N THR A 38 14.86 -1.24 0.99
CA THR A 38 14.71 -2.67 0.61
C THR A 38 14.93 -3.63 1.79
N GLY A 39 15.19 -3.09 2.99
CA GLY A 39 15.36 -3.90 4.19
C GLY A 39 14.02 -4.38 4.77
N ARG A 40 14.10 -5.10 5.90
CA ARG A 40 12.91 -5.52 6.65
C ARG A 40 12.29 -4.31 7.35
N ILE A 41 10.98 -4.09 7.21
CA ILE A 41 10.26 -2.98 7.87
C ILE A 41 10.53 -2.88 9.39
N LYS A 42 10.75 -4.01 10.08
CA LYS A 42 11.10 -4.01 11.52
C LYS A 42 12.44 -3.32 11.83
N LEU A 43 13.37 -3.28 10.88
CA LEU A 43 14.69 -2.67 10.99
C LEU A 43 14.74 -1.28 10.31
N LEU A 44 13.59 -0.74 9.94
CA LEU A 44 13.50 0.56 9.28
C LEU A 44 13.95 1.68 10.24
N PRO A 45 14.83 2.61 9.81
CA PRO A 45 15.19 3.76 10.63
C PRO A 45 13.99 4.70 10.78
N ASP A 46 13.89 5.38 11.91
CA ASP A 46 12.78 6.31 12.20
C ASP A 46 12.84 7.58 11.33
N THR A 47 13.95 7.81 10.62
CA THR A 47 14.12 8.86 9.61
C THR A 47 13.63 8.46 8.22
N ALA A 48 13.20 7.20 8.03
CA ALA A 48 12.64 6.75 6.77
C ALA A 48 11.32 7.46 6.44
N TRP A 49 10.81 7.19 5.24
CA TRP A 49 9.55 7.77 4.78
C TRP A 49 8.40 7.45 5.74
N ALA A 50 7.63 8.47 6.12
CA ALA A 50 6.69 8.40 7.24
C ALA A 50 5.63 7.29 7.13
N PRO A 51 5.09 6.94 5.94
CA PRO A 51 4.23 5.75 5.79
C PRO A 51 4.89 4.43 6.18
N PHE A 52 6.18 4.25 5.89
CA PHE A 52 6.92 3.05 6.33
C PHE A 52 7.15 3.04 7.84
N VAL A 53 7.43 4.21 8.43
CA VAL A 53 7.54 4.34 9.89
C VAL A 53 6.20 4.01 10.55
N LEU A 54 5.08 4.47 10.00
CA LEU A 54 3.75 4.09 10.46
C LEU A 54 3.52 2.57 10.35
N GLU A 55 3.92 1.93 9.25
CA GLU A 55 3.81 0.46 9.13
C GLU A 55 4.63 -0.25 10.20
N LYS A 56 5.88 0.17 10.43
CA LYS A 56 6.74 -0.37 11.50
C LYS A 56 6.04 -0.28 12.85
N ARG A 57 5.53 0.90 13.21
CA ARG A 57 4.84 1.14 14.50
C ARG A 57 3.55 0.33 14.63
N LEU A 58 2.76 0.22 13.56
CA LEU A 58 1.57 -0.63 13.58
C LEU A 58 1.94 -2.09 13.82
N ARG A 59 3.05 -2.58 13.25
CA ARG A 59 3.54 -3.95 13.40
C ARG A 59 4.17 -4.25 14.76
N GLU A 60 4.40 -3.23 15.60
CA GLU A 60 4.80 -3.38 17.00
C GLU A 60 3.59 -3.69 17.91
N VAL A 61 2.36 -3.56 17.41
CA VAL A 61 1.14 -3.94 18.14
C VAL A 61 0.87 -5.42 17.98
N ASP A 62 0.69 -6.11 19.10
CA ASP A 62 0.29 -7.52 19.12
C ASP A 62 -0.95 -7.77 18.26
N GLY A 63 -0.84 -8.76 17.37
CA GLY A 63 -1.91 -9.11 16.45
C GLY A 63 -2.02 -8.22 15.20
N ILE A 64 -1.13 -7.25 14.98
CA ILE A 64 -1.08 -6.48 13.72
C ILE A 64 0.13 -6.92 12.88
N GLY A 65 -0.12 -7.84 11.94
CA GLY A 65 0.86 -8.24 10.92
C GLY A 65 0.89 -7.30 9.70
N ALA A 66 1.76 -7.59 8.73
CA ALA A 66 1.93 -6.79 7.51
C ALA A 66 0.62 -6.56 6.75
N VAL A 67 -0.23 -7.59 6.61
CA VAL A 67 -1.54 -7.49 5.96
C VAL A 67 -2.47 -6.52 6.67
N ARG A 68 -2.53 -6.55 8.01
CA ARG A 68 -3.41 -5.66 8.79
C ARG A 68 -2.87 -4.23 8.78
N ALA A 69 -1.56 -4.06 8.96
CA ALA A 69 -0.91 -2.77 8.93
C ALA A 69 -1.10 -2.07 7.57
N SER A 70 -0.81 -2.76 6.47
CA SER A 70 -0.97 -2.20 5.12
C SER A 70 -2.42 -1.78 4.85
N LYS A 71 -3.42 -2.62 5.18
CA LYS A 71 -4.85 -2.27 5.03
C LYS A 71 -5.25 -1.01 5.79
N LEU A 72 -4.77 -0.85 7.03
CA LEU A 72 -5.04 0.35 7.83
C LEU A 72 -4.44 1.61 7.19
N ILE A 73 -3.20 1.52 6.70
CA ILE A 73 -2.54 2.64 6.01
C ILE A 73 -3.24 2.94 4.69
N ALA A 74 -3.52 1.92 3.89
CA ALA A 74 -4.20 2.04 2.60
C ALA A 74 -5.59 2.68 2.72
N ARG A 75 -6.28 2.49 3.85
CA ARG A 75 -7.56 3.16 4.13
C ARG A 75 -7.41 4.67 4.32
N LYS A 76 -6.26 5.13 4.83
CA LYS A 76 -5.95 6.54 5.10
C LYS A 76 -5.16 7.21 3.98
N LEU A 77 -4.41 6.44 3.21
CA LEU A 77 -3.59 6.85 2.07
C LEU A 77 -4.01 6.08 0.80
N PRO A 78 -5.29 6.19 0.36
CA PRO A 78 -5.83 5.30 -0.67
C PRO A 78 -5.14 5.43 -2.03
N HIS A 79 -4.62 6.61 -2.37
CA HIS A 79 -3.96 6.86 -3.66
C HIS A 79 -2.45 6.58 -3.64
N ILE A 80 -1.89 6.31 -2.46
CA ILE A 80 -0.43 6.25 -2.26
C ILE A 80 0.03 4.88 -1.77
N TYR A 81 -0.68 4.27 -0.83
CA TYR A 81 -0.20 3.04 -0.18
C TYR A 81 -0.98 1.81 -0.70
N PRO A 82 -0.32 0.83 -1.35
CA PRO A 82 -0.95 -0.41 -1.78
C PRO A 82 -1.28 -1.32 -0.59
N ILE A 83 -2.08 -2.36 -0.82
CA ILE A 83 -2.34 -3.38 0.21
C ILE A 83 -1.32 -4.51 0.05
N TYR A 84 -0.63 -4.84 1.14
CA TYR A 84 0.09 -6.11 1.22
C TYR A 84 -0.93 -7.23 1.44
N ASP A 85 -0.98 -8.16 0.48
CA ASP A 85 -1.79 -9.37 0.55
C ASP A 85 -1.01 -10.52 -0.09
N GLU A 86 -1.05 -11.70 0.52
CA GLU A 86 -0.28 -12.86 0.08
C GLU A 86 -0.62 -13.29 -1.36
N ARG A 87 -1.86 -13.08 -1.81
CA ARG A 87 -2.25 -13.37 -3.20
C ARG A 87 -1.67 -12.35 -4.16
N VAL A 88 -1.73 -11.07 -3.80
CA VAL A 88 -1.17 -9.98 -4.62
C VAL A 88 0.35 -10.13 -4.73
N THR A 89 1.03 -10.48 -3.63
CA THR A 89 2.48 -10.68 -3.66
C THR A 89 2.90 -11.97 -4.35
N ALA A 90 2.10 -13.02 -4.31
CA ALA A 90 2.31 -14.24 -5.08
C ALA A 90 2.21 -13.97 -6.60
N LEU A 91 1.20 -13.21 -7.03
CA LEU A 91 1.02 -12.86 -8.44
C LEU A 91 2.15 -11.95 -8.97
N THR A 92 2.55 -10.97 -8.17
CA THR A 92 3.52 -9.93 -8.58
C THR A 92 4.99 -10.30 -8.32
N GLY A 93 5.25 -11.34 -7.53
CA GLY A 93 6.60 -11.70 -7.08
C GLY A 93 7.24 -10.68 -6.12
N ALA A 94 6.49 -9.68 -5.64
CA ALA A 94 7.05 -8.51 -4.96
C ALA A 94 7.46 -8.76 -3.48
N GLY A 95 7.06 -9.89 -2.90
CA GLY A 95 7.42 -10.30 -1.55
C GLY A 95 7.14 -9.24 -0.47
N GLU A 96 8.01 -9.13 0.53
CA GLU A 96 7.88 -8.11 1.59
C GLU A 96 8.11 -6.66 1.10
N GLN A 97 8.63 -6.47 -0.13
CA GLN A 97 8.89 -5.16 -0.73
C GLN A 97 7.73 -4.67 -1.61
N TYR A 98 6.54 -5.28 -1.51
CA TYR A 98 5.35 -5.07 -2.36
C TYR A 98 5.10 -3.66 -2.90
N LEU A 99 5.34 -2.61 -2.12
CA LEU A 99 5.15 -1.22 -2.56
C LEU A 99 6.13 -0.83 -3.66
N ARG A 100 7.42 -1.18 -3.53
CA ARG A 100 8.48 -0.64 -4.40
C ARG A 100 8.38 -1.13 -5.85
N PRO A 101 8.22 -2.43 -6.15
CA PRO A 101 8.06 -2.89 -7.53
C PRO A 101 6.84 -2.28 -8.22
N LEU A 102 5.71 -2.17 -7.52
CA LEU A 102 4.52 -1.49 -8.05
C LEU A 102 4.78 -0.01 -8.30
N HIS A 103 5.47 0.68 -7.37
CA HIS A 103 5.80 2.09 -7.55
C HIS A 103 6.68 2.30 -8.79
N ILE A 104 7.72 1.48 -8.98
CA ILE A 104 8.57 1.53 -10.17
C ILE A 104 7.73 1.33 -11.44
N ALA A 105 6.88 0.29 -11.47
CA ALA A 105 6.04 0.01 -12.63
C ALA A 105 5.10 1.18 -12.99
N LEU A 106 4.48 1.83 -11.99
CA LEU A 106 3.60 2.97 -12.21
C LEU A 106 4.34 4.24 -12.67
N VAL A 107 5.61 4.39 -12.33
CA VAL A 107 6.45 5.51 -12.80
C VAL A 107 6.96 5.25 -14.21
N GLU A 108 7.41 4.02 -14.49
CA GLU A 108 7.96 3.63 -15.79
C GLU A 108 6.88 3.53 -16.87
N ASP A 109 5.68 3.11 -16.51
CA ASP A 109 4.53 3.03 -17.42
C ASP A 109 3.29 3.75 -16.85
N PRO A 110 3.14 5.06 -17.15
CA PRO A 110 1.95 5.83 -16.79
C PRO A 110 0.64 5.27 -17.39
N GLY A 111 0.73 4.45 -18.45
CA GLY A 111 -0.41 3.81 -19.09
C GLY A 111 -1.12 2.81 -18.18
N ILE A 112 -0.40 2.20 -17.22
CA ILE A 112 -0.99 1.32 -16.20
C ILE A 112 -2.01 2.10 -15.36
N GLU A 113 -1.64 3.28 -14.85
CA GLU A 113 -2.54 4.07 -14.01
C GLU A 113 -3.75 4.59 -14.81
N GLN A 114 -3.55 4.96 -16.07
CA GLN A 114 -4.63 5.37 -16.97
C GLN A 114 -5.60 4.21 -17.24
N THR A 115 -5.08 3.01 -17.48
CA THR A 115 -5.89 1.80 -17.69
C THR A 115 -6.73 1.49 -16.45
N LEU A 116 -6.14 1.55 -15.26
CA LEU A 116 -6.88 1.33 -14.01
C LEU A 116 -7.99 2.37 -13.79
N LYS A 117 -7.75 3.63 -14.14
CA LYS A 117 -8.78 4.70 -14.09
C LYS A 117 -9.89 4.46 -15.11
N ALA A 118 -9.55 4.08 -16.35
CA ALA A 118 -10.51 3.77 -17.39
C ALA A 118 -11.39 2.55 -17.01
N LEU A 119 -10.79 1.49 -16.46
CA LEU A 119 -11.53 0.32 -15.97
C LEU A 119 -12.51 0.71 -14.86
N ARG A 120 -12.06 1.50 -13.87
CA ARG A 120 -12.91 2.03 -12.80
C ARG A 120 -14.13 2.77 -13.35
N GLU A 121 -13.90 3.65 -14.33
CA GLU A 121 -14.96 4.45 -14.94
C GLU A 121 -15.93 3.60 -15.76
N ALA A 122 -15.42 2.63 -16.52
CA ALA A 122 -16.22 1.71 -17.32
C ALA A 122 -17.23 0.89 -16.48
N VAL A 123 -16.89 0.57 -15.23
CA VAL A 123 -17.79 -0.14 -14.30
C VAL A 123 -18.58 0.80 -13.37
N GLY A 124 -18.53 2.12 -13.60
CA GLY A 124 -19.30 3.10 -12.84
C GLY A 124 -18.84 3.29 -11.39
N LEU A 125 -17.59 2.97 -11.06
CA LEU A 125 -17.06 3.16 -9.71
C LEU A 125 -16.71 4.63 -9.46
N ARG A 126 -17.08 5.11 -8.26
CA ARG A 126 -16.79 6.48 -7.79
C ARG A 126 -15.29 6.80 -7.73
N GLU A 127 -14.95 8.07 -7.91
CA GLU A 127 -13.56 8.54 -7.91
C GLU A 127 -12.80 8.29 -6.60
N SER A 128 -13.53 8.27 -5.47
CA SER A 128 -12.95 7.91 -4.16
C SER A 128 -12.39 6.48 -4.06
N ILE A 129 -12.68 5.61 -5.05
CA ILE A 129 -11.94 4.37 -5.25
C ILE A 129 -10.71 4.70 -6.09
N SER A 130 -9.53 4.60 -5.48
CA SER A 130 -8.27 4.89 -6.14
C SER A 130 -7.90 3.83 -7.17
N ALA A 131 -7.06 4.19 -8.14
CA ALA A 131 -6.47 3.25 -9.09
C ALA A 131 -5.72 2.10 -8.38
N LEU A 132 -5.05 2.38 -7.25
CA LEU A 132 -4.41 1.34 -6.44
C LEU A 132 -5.40 0.32 -5.87
N ARG A 133 -6.60 0.75 -5.44
CA ARG A 133 -7.62 -0.19 -4.95
C ARG A 133 -8.18 -1.05 -6.08
N VAL A 134 -8.30 -0.51 -7.29
CA VAL A 134 -8.67 -1.29 -8.47
C VAL A 134 -7.60 -2.34 -8.74
N PHE A 135 -6.32 -1.96 -8.75
CA PHE A 135 -5.20 -2.90 -8.88
C PHE A 135 -5.22 -3.99 -7.81
N ASP A 136 -5.35 -3.64 -6.53
CA ASP A 136 -5.36 -4.61 -5.43
C ASP A 136 -6.47 -5.67 -5.61
N VAL A 137 -7.66 -5.26 -6.06
CA VAL A 137 -8.78 -6.18 -6.32
C VAL A 137 -8.52 -7.05 -7.54
N LEU A 138 -8.08 -6.46 -8.66
CA LEU A 138 -7.78 -7.22 -9.88
C LEU A 138 -6.68 -8.26 -9.65
N ALA A 139 -5.57 -7.87 -9.01
CA ALA A 139 -4.48 -8.78 -8.69
C ALA A 139 -4.92 -9.91 -7.75
N TRP A 140 -5.78 -9.61 -6.77
CA TRP A 140 -6.33 -10.62 -5.88
C TRP A 140 -7.27 -11.60 -6.59
N MET A 141 -8.13 -11.09 -7.49
CA MET A 141 -9.05 -11.91 -8.27
C MET A 141 -8.30 -12.83 -9.23
N GLU A 142 -7.34 -12.28 -9.99
CA GLU A 142 -6.51 -13.03 -10.93
C GLU A 142 -5.79 -14.19 -10.25
N GLN A 143 -5.10 -13.93 -9.14
CA GLN A 143 -4.43 -14.99 -8.39
C GLN A 143 -5.41 -16.04 -7.85
N THR A 144 -6.63 -15.62 -7.49
CA THR A 144 -7.66 -16.53 -7.00
C THR A 144 -8.17 -17.44 -8.10
N ASP A 145 -8.34 -16.93 -9.31
CA ASP A 145 -8.81 -17.72 -10.45
C ASP A 145 -7.72 -18.63 -11.00
N LEU A 146 -6.45 -18.20 -11.00
CA LEU A 146 -5.29 -19.07 -11.32
C LEU A 146 -5.23 -20.30 -10.40
N LEU A 147 -5.42 -20.10 -9.08
CA LEU A 147 -5.42 -21.21 -8.13
C LEU A 147 -6.61 -22.17 -8.36
N ARG A 148 -7.80 -21.64 -8.64
CA ARG A 148 -8.98 -22.47 -8.98
C ARG A 148 -8.81 -23.24 -10.29
N GLY A 149 -8.09 -22.68 -11.26
CA GLY A 149 -7.75 -23.34 -12.52
C GLY A 149 -6.73 -24.46 -12.35
N SER A 150 -5.82 -24.35 -11.39
CA SER A 150 -4.82 -25.38 -11.08
C SER A 150 -5.35 -26.59 -10.30
N GLU A 151 -6.55 -26.47 -9.72
CA GLU A 151 -7.25 -27.55 -9.00
C GLU A 151 -8.19 -28.38 -9.89
N ARG A 152 -8.26 -28.07 -11.19
CA ARG A 152 -9.02 -28.83 -12.20
C ARG A 152 -8.09 -29.59 -13.14
#